data_AF-A0A6A7KLD3-F1
#
_entry.id   AF-A0A6A7KLD3-F1
#
_cell.length_a   1.000
_cell.length_b   1.000
_cell.length_c   1.000
_cell.angle_alpha   90.00
_cell.angle_beta   90.00
_cell.angle_gamma   90.00
#
_symmetry.space_group_name_H-M   'P 1'
#
loop_
_entity.id
_entity.type
_entity.pdbx_description
1 polymer ?
#
loop_
_entity_poly.entity_id
_entity_poly.type
_entity_poly.pdbx_seq_one_letter_code
_entity_poly.pdbx_strand_id
1 'polypeptide(L)'
;MEIDRNTIEGFARRVRKNLDFMIVARENDEDIHIVTQLTCSLLGLIVFPYGHFRRVGFLDFKTLSLDDLVEDGWPAWAFHVGESESLDKHLSHLRNALSHRRVCFSSDNRSLAGVEVTFWDRPNEKAPDNWSASIDGAGLLEFVERLSTLIDSRA
;
A
#
# COMPACT_ATOMS: atom_id res chain seq x y z
N MET A 1 24.89 10.09 0.97
CA MET A 1 24.20 11.29 0.45
C MET A 1 22.78 11.28 1.00
N GLU A 2 22.36 12.33 1.70
CA GLU A 2 20.98 12.41 2.18
C GLU A 2 20.06 12.63 0.98
N ILE A 3 19.08 11.74 0.76
CA ILE A 3 18.10 11.90 -0.31
C ILE A 3 17.08 12.95 0.11
N ASP A 4 16.79 13.89 -0.79
CA ASP A 4 15.84 14.98 -0.58
C ASP A 4 14.44 14.43 -0.29
N ARG A 5 13.77 15.02 0.71
CA ARG A 5 12.38 14.73 1.11
C ARG A 5 11.36 14.89 -0.03
N ASN A 6 11.70 15.64 -1.07
CA ASN A 6 10.83 15.93 -2.20
C ASN A 6 10.96 14.89 -3.32
N THR A 7 11.88 13.94 -3.22
CA THR A 7 11.96 12.82 -4.16
C THR A 7 11.12 11.64 -3.67
N ILE A 8 10.74 10.77 -4.60
CA ILE A 8 9.88 9.62 -4.32
C ILE A 8 10.60 8.63 -3.41
N GLU A 9 11.91 8.49 -3.60
CA GLU A 9 12.77 7.54 -2.90
C GLU A 9 13.15 8.08 -1.53
N GLY A 10 13.36 9.39 -1.43
CA GLY A 10 13.48 10.07 -0.15
C GLY A 10 12.24 9.89 0.71
N PHE A 11 11.05 9.95 0.10
CA PHE A 11 9.80 9.63 0.78
C PHE A 11 9.71 8.16 1.17
N ALA A 12 9.99 7.22 0.25
CA ALA A 12 9.94 5.79 0.52
C ALA A 12 10.89 5.35 1.65
N ARG A 13 12.13 5.89 1.69
CA ARG A 13 13.06 5.66 2.80
C ARG A 13 12.54 6.16 4.14
N ARG A 14 11.84 7.30 4.16
CA ARG A 14 11.26 7.85 5.38
C ARG A 14 10.06 7.05 5.84
N VAL A 15 9.23 6.56 4.91
CA VAL A 15 8.18 5.59 5.23
C VAL A 15 8.78 4.37 5.92
N ARG A 16 9.84 3.75 5.36
CA ARG A 16 10.52 2.63 6.01
C ARG A 16 11.02 2.93 7.42
N LYS A 17 11.73 4.05 7.61
CA LYS A 17 12.18 4.47 8.95
C LYS A 17 11.02 4.66 9.92
N ASN A 18 9.88 5.18 9.43
CA ASN A 18 8.68 5.30 10.25
C ASN A 18 8.12 3.92 10.58
N LEU A 19 8.06 2.97 9.64
CA LEU A 19 7.63 1.59 9.92
C LEU A 19 8.50 0.95 11.02
N ASP A 20 9.82 1.04 10.91
CA ASP A 20 10.76 0.52 11.91
C ASP A 20 10.46 1.09 13.30
N PHE A 21 10.27 2.41 13.38
CA PHE A 21 9.92 3.08 14.63
C PHE A 21 8.59 2.60 15.19
N MET A 22 7.57 2.44 14.35
CA MET A 22 6.24 2.01 14.76
C MET A 22 6.21 0.57 15.26
N ILE A 23 7.01 -0.32 14.67
CA ILE A 23 7.18 -1.70 15.13
C ILE A 23 7.80 -1.70 16.53
N VAL A 24 8.91 -0.99 16.72
CA VAL A 24 9.58 -0.88 18.03
C VAL A 24 8.68 -0.23 19.08
N ALA A 25 7.98 0.85 18.74
CA ALA A 25 7.05 1.52 19.64
C ALA A 25 5.94 0.57 20.09
N ARG A 26 5.40 -0.24 19.17
CA ARG A 26 4.40 -1.26 19.49
C ARG A 26 4.97 -2.35 20.42
N GLU A 27 6.18 -2.84 20.15
CA GLU A 27 6.85 -3.83 21.01
C GLU A 27 7.08 -3.31 22.44
N ASN A 28 7.20 -1.99 22.59
CA ASN A 28 7.30 -1.30 23.88
C ASN A 28 5.96 -0.88 24.49
N ASP A 29 4.82 -1.37 23.95
CA ASP A 29 3.46 -1.07 24.41
C ASP A 29 3.11 0.45 24.38
N GLU A 30 3.74 1.21 23.47
CA GLU A 30 3.39 2.61 23.25
C GLU A 30 2.01 2.75 22.58
N ASP A 31 1.36 3.91 22.78
CA ASP A 31 0.02 4.19 22.26
C ASP A 31 0.05 4.50 20.74
N ILE A 32 0.18 3.45 19.94
CA ILE A 32 0.22 3.55 18.48
C ILE A 32 -0.95 2.83 17.80
N HIS A 33 -1.60 3.54 16.88
CA HIS A 33 -2.59 2.98 15.96
C HIS A 33 -1.92 2.48 14.68
N ILE A 34 -1.23 1.34 14.75
CA ILE A 34 -0.36 0.83 13.68
C ILE A 34 -1.11 0.64 12.34
N VAL A 35 -2.33 0.10 12.35
CA VAL A 35 -3.13 -0.11 11.13
C VAL A 35 -3.44 1.22 10.43
N THR A 36 -3.81 2.25 11.20
CA THR A 36 -4.06 3.60 10.69
C THR A 36 -2.80 4.16 10.04
N GLN A 37 -1.66 4.03 10.72
CA GLN A 37 -0.39 4.52 10.19
C GLN A 37 0.06 3.78 8.93
N LEU A 38 -0.16 2.46 8.84
CA LEU A 38 0.09 1.69 7.62
C LEU A 38 -0.76 2.19 6.45
N THR A 39 -2.04 2.46 6.70
CA THR A 39 -2.93 3.02 5.69
C THR A 39 -2.47 4.41 5.24
N CYS A 40 -2.01 5.26 6.17
CA CYS A 40 -1.44 6.57 5.85
C CYS A 40 -0.13 6.45 5.05
N SER A 41 0.73 5.50 5.40
CA SER A 41 1.97 5.19 4.67
C SER A 41 1.67 4.73 3.25
N LEU A 42 0.73 3.79 3.08
CA LEU A 42 0.28 3.33 1.76
C LEU A 42 -0.28 4.48 0.92
N LEU A 43 -1.10 5.34 1.51
CA LEU A 43 -1.62 6.56 0.86
C LEU A 43 -0.49 7.44 0.34
N GLY A 44 0.53 7.73 1.17
CA GLY A 44 1.66 8.54 0.76
C GLY A 44 2.50 7.89 -0.35
N LEU A 45 2.77 6.59 -0.23
CA LEU A 45 3.56 5.81 -1.20
C LEU A 45 2.89 5.67 -2.57
N ILE A 46 1.56 5.73 -2.62
CA ILE A 46 0.82 5.52 -3.86
C ILE A 46 0.35 6.86 -4.42
N VAL A 47 -0.31 7.70 -3.63
CA VAL A 47 -1.02 8.89 -4.13
C VAL A 47 -0.05 9.99 -4.55
N PHE A 48 0.98 10.28 -3.74
CA PHE A 48 1.92 11.35 -4.05
C PHE A 48 2.77 11.08 -5.31
N PRO A 49 3.37 9.88 -5.48
CA PRO A 49 4.20 9.61 -6.65
C PRO A 49 3.44 9.15 -7.90
N TYR A 50 2.14 8.87 -7.83
CA TYR A 50 1.36 8.30 -8.94
C TYR A 50 1.54 9.03 -10.28
N GLY A 51 1.49 10.37 -10.24
CA GLY A 51 1.66 11.19 -11.44
C GLY A 51 3.07 11.13 -12.02
N HIS A 52 4.07 10.79 -11.22
CA HIS A 52 5.43 10.56 -11.69
C HIS A 52 5.58 9.15 -12.26
N PHE A 53 5.09 8.12 -11.56
CA PHE A 53 5.08 6.72 -12.04
C PHE A 53 4.53 6.62 -13.47
N ARG A 54 3.41 7.30 -13.74
CA ARG A 54 2.79 7.31 -15.07
C ARG A 54 3.51 8.10 -16.15
N ARG A 55 4.19 9.20 -15.81
CA ARG A 55 4.75 10.15 -16.79
C ARG A 55 6.14 9.76 -17.26
N VAL A 56 6.99 9.32 -16.35
CA VAL A 56 8.41 9.05 -16.65
C VAL A 56 8.70 7.56 -16.80
N GLY A 57 7.69 6.69 -16.63
CA GLY A 57 7.89 5.24 -16.65
C GLY A 57 8.84 4.78 -15.55
N PHE A 58 8.88 5.51 -14.42
CA PHE A 58 9.85 5.36 -13.34
C PHE A 58 9.94 3.91 -12.83
N LEU A 59 8.82 3.19 -12.90
CA LEU A 59 8.71 1.80 -12.52
C LEU A 59 7.85 1.10 -13.58
N ASP A 60 8.43 0.11 -14.28
CA ASP A 60 7.65 -0.77 -15.15
C ASP A 60 6.87 -1.79 -14.32
N PHE A 61 5.98 -1.29 -13.47
CA PHE A 61 5.10 -2.12 -12.65
C PHE A 61 4.12 -2.95 -13.48
N LYS A 62 4.03 -2.70 -14.79
CA LYS A 62 3.18 -3.45 -15.69
C LYS A 62 3.74 -4.84 -15.98
N THR A 63 5.06 -5.02 -15.89
CA THR A 63 5.72 -6.32 -16.06
C THR A 63 5.78 -7.13 -14.77
N LEU A 64 5.40 -6.55 -13.63
CA LEU A 64 5.32 -7.27 -12.36
C LEU A 64 3.90 -7.85 -12.20
N SER A 65 3.74 -9.14 -12.49
CA SER A 65 2.52 -9.89 -12.18
C SER A 65 2.29 -9.96 -10.67
N LEU A 66 1.04 -9.87 -10.20
CA LEU A 66 0.77 -10.07 -8.78
C LEU A 66 1.07 -11.51 -8.34
N ASP A 67 0.81 -12.50 -9.20
CA ASP A 67 1.07 -13.90 -8.88
C ASP A 67 2.58 -14.15 -8.70
N ASP A 68 3.40 -13.64 -9.61
CA ASP A 68 4.87 -13.74 -9.51
C ASP A 68 5.40 -13.07 -8.23
N LEU A 69 4.80 -11.93 -7.83
CA LEU A 69 5.18 -11.25 -6.59
C LEU A 69 4.81 -12.10 -5.37
N VAL A 70 3.65 -12.74 -5.36
CA VAL A 70 3.26 -13.66 -4.28
C VAL A 70 4.19 -14.86 -4.21
N GLU A 71 4.61 -15.41 -5.35
CA GLU A 71 5.64 -16.46 -5.41
C GLU A 71 7.00 -15.97 -4.87
N ASP A 72 7.33 -14.69 -5.05
CA ASP A 72 8.48 -13.99 -4.45
C ASP A 72 8.25 -13.56 -2.98
N GLY A 73 7.18 -14.07 -2.37
CA GLY A 73 6.84 -13.90 -0.96
C GLY A 73 6.11 -12.60 -0.63
N TRP A 74 5.60 -11.86 -1.61
CA TRP A 74 4.69 -10.76 -1.32
C TRP A 74 3.37 -11.29 -0.74
N PRO A 75 2.67 -10.49 0.08
CA PRO A 75 1.39 -10.91 0.62
C PRO A 75 0.33 -10.98 -0.48
N ALA A 76 -0.45 -12.05 -0.44
CA ALA A 76 -1.59 -12.23 -1.34
C ALA A 76 -2.76 -11.31 -0.94
N TRP A 77 -3.47 -10.80 -1.95
CA TRP A 77 -4.69 -10.04 -1.76
C TRP A 77 -5.92 -10.91 -2.03
N ALA A 78 -6.94 -10.79 -1.19
CA ALA A 78 -8.21 -11.46 -1.42
C ALA A 78 -9.12 -10.56 -2.27
N PHE A 79 -9.33 -10.91 -3.54
CA PHE A 79 -10.23 -10.16 -4.43
C PHE A 79 -11.69 -10.60 -4.23
N HIS A 80 -12.57 -9.64 -3.99
CA HIS A 80 -14.02 -9.85 -3.83
C HIS A 80 -14.81 -9.46 -5.08
N VAL A 81 -14.28 -8.49 -5.83
CA VAL A 81 -14.84 -8.00 -7.10
C VAL A 81 -13.68 -7.68 -8.04
N GLY A 82 -13.78 -8.15 -9.28
CA GLY A 82 -12.74 -7.92 -10.28
C GLY A 82 -11.42 -8.60 -9.92
N GLU A 83 -10.33 -8.13 -10.53
CA GLU A 83 -8.98 -8.68 -10.33
C GLU A 83 -7.91 -7.63 -10.65
N SER A 84 -6.66 -7.94 -10.31
CA SER A 84 -5.50 -7.17 -10.74
C SER A 84 -4.39 -8.09 -11.18
N GLU A 85 -4.12 -8.12 -12.48
CA GLU A 85 -3.08 -9.00 -13.06
C GLU A 85 -1.67 -8.50 -12.74
N SER A 86 -1.48 -7.19 -12.60
CA SER A 86 -0.17 -6.58 -12.38
C SER A 86 -0.18 -5.58 -11.24
N LEU A 87 1.02 -5.31 -10.71
CA LEU A 87 1.22 -4.31 -9.66
C LEU A 87 0.74 -2.92 -10.13
N ASP A 88 0.95 -2.53 -11.39
CA ASP A 88 0.47 -1.24 -11.93
C ASP A 88 -1.05 -1.10 -11.82
N LYS A 89 -1.79 -2.13 -12.26
CA LYS A 89 -3.27 -2.15 -12.20
C LYS A 89 -3.75 -2.12 -10.75
N HIS A 90 -3.09 -2.91 -9.88
CA HIS A 90 -3.41 -2.96 -8.46
C HIS A 90 -3.19 -1.61 -7.76
N LEU A 91 -2.01 -0.99 -7.95
CA LEU A 91 -1.69 0.33 -7.39
C LEU A 91 -2.62 1.42 -7.93
N SER A 92 -3.08 1.31 -9.18
CA SER A 92 -4.08 2.24 -9.73
C SER A 92 -5.42 2.16 -8.99
N HIS A 93 -5.90 0.95 -8.70
CA HIS A 93 -7.12 0.76 -7.92
C HIS A 93 -6.96 1.22 -6.47
N LEU A 94 -5.85 0.84 -5.80
CA LEU A 94 -5.54 1.32 -4.45
C LEU A 94 -5.45 2.85 -4.39
N ARG A 95 -4.82 3.49 -5.38
CA ARG A 95 -4.73 4.94 -5.48
C ARG A 95 -6.12 5.57 -5.48
N ASN A 96 -7.03 5.05 -6.31
CA ASN A 96 -8.39 5.57 -6.40
C ASN A 96 -9.14 5.35 -5.10
N ALA A 97 -9.05 4.14 -4.54
CA ALA A 97 -9.70 3.78 -3.29
C ALA A 97 -9.28 4.74 -2.16
N LEU A 98 -7.96 4.90 -1.95
CA LEU A 98 -7.37 5.77 -0.94
C LEU A 98 -7.73 7.24 -1.17
N SER A 99 -7.65 7.73 -2.41
CA SER A 99 -7.97 9.14 -2.74
C SER A 99 -9.44 9.49 -2.51
N HIS A 100 -10.33 8.50 -2.54
CA HIS A 100 -11.77 8.68 -2.37
C HIS A 100 -12.31 8.13 -1.05
N ARG A 101 -11.44 7.81 -0.08
CA ARG A 101 -11.83 7.26 1.24
C ARG A 101 -12.67 5.98 1.11
N ARG A 102 -12.35 5.13 0.14
CA ARG A 102 -12.98 3.83 -0.09
C ARG A 102 -12.13 2.73 0.54
N VAL A 103 -12.03 2.83 1.86
CA VAL A 103 -11.29 1.91 2.72
C VAL A 103 -12.13 1.64 3.97
N CYS A 104 -12.16 0.40 4.42
CA CYS A 104 -12.86 -0.02 5.62
C CYS A 104 -11.99 -0.99 6.43
N PHE A 105 -12.17 -0.97 7.75
CA PHE A 105 -11.49 -1.84 8.68
C PHE A 105 -12.53 -2.76 9.32
N SER A 106 -12.23 -4.04 9.38
CA SER A 106 -13.13 -5.04 9.98
C SER A 106 -13.30 -4.88 11.50
N SER A 107 -12.36 -4.24 12.19
CA SER A 107 -12.45 -3.95 13.63
C SER A 107 -11.55 -2.78 14.05
N ASP A 108 -11.75 -2.28 15.27
CA ASP A 108 -10.87 -1.31 15.94
C ASP A 108 -9.71 -1.98 16.70
N ASN A 109 -9.41 -3.26 16.43
CA ASN A 109 -8.33 -3.97 17.10
C ASN A 109 -6.98 -3.31 16.80
N ARG A 110 -6.16 -3.14 17.83
CA ARG A 110 -4.81 -2.54 17.70
C ARG A 110 -3.78 -3.51 17.13
N SER A 111 -4.06 -4.81 17.20
CA SER A 111 -3.19 -5.84 16.63
C SER A 111 -3.44 -6.00 15.14
N LEU A 112 -2.35 -6.01 14.36
CA LEU A 112 -2.38 -6.32 12.93
C LEU A 112 -3.12 -7.63 12.60
N ALA A 113 -2.96 -8.67 13.43
CA ALA A 113 -3.61 -9.97 13.22
C ALA A 113 -5.13 -9.93 13.44
N GLY A 114 -5.66 -8.88 14.07
CA GLY A 114 -7.09 -8.74 14.37
C GLY A 114 -7.83 -7.81 13.43
N VAL A 115 -7.18 -7.32 12.36
CA VAL A 115 -7.77 -6.37 11.42
C VAL A 115 -7.52 -6.82 9.99
N GLU A 116 -8.59 -7.06 9.26
CA GLU A 116 -8.63 -7.01 7.80
C GLU A 116 -8.96 -5.60 7.31
N VAL A 117 -8.25 -5.15 6.29
CA VAL A 117 -8.46 -3.87 5.59
C VAL A 117 -9.00 -4.14 4.20
N THR A 118 -10.16 -3.57 3.88
CA THR A 118 -10.81 -3.71 2.58
C THR A 118 -10.78 -2.41 1.81
N PHE A 119 -10.44 -2.48 0.53
CA PHE A 119 -10.45 -1.36 -0.42
C PHE A 119 -11.44 -1.64 -1.54
N TRP A 120 -12.04 -0.59 -2.09
CA TRP A 120 -12.90 -0.72 -3.27
C TRP A 120 -12.77 0.48 -4.21
N ASP A 121 -12.99 0.22 -5.49
CA ASP A 121 -12.96 1.21 -6.56
C ASP A 121 -14.18 1.07 -7.47
N ARG A 122 -14.57 2.20 -8.06
CA ARG A 122 -15.66 2.32 -9.02
C ARG A 122 -15.37 3.44 -10.01
N PRO A 123 -15.79 3.30 -11.28
CA PRO A 123 -15.50 4.29 -12.34
C PRO A 123 -16.04 5.69 -12.04
N ASN A 124 -17.17 5.79 -11.36
CA ASN A 124 -17.79 7.04 -10.91
C ASN A 124 -18.72 6.78 -9.72
N GLU A 125 -19.24 7.84 -9.10
CA GLU A 125 -20.07 7.72 -7.88
C GLU A 125 -21.39 6.97 -8.05
N LYS A 126 -21.91 6.89 -9.29
CA LYS A 126 -23.19 6.24 -9.60
C LYS A 126 -23.03 4.80 -10.11
N ALA A 127 -21.81 4.41 -10.46
CA ALA A 127 -21.51 3.06 -10.94
C ALA A 127 -21.36 2.10 -9.75
N PRO A 128 -21.68 0.80 -9.94
CA PRO A 128 -21.32 -0.22 -8.97
C PRO A 128 -19.78 -0.32 -8.85
N ASP A 129 -19.35 -0.92 -7.75
CA ASP A 129 -17.93 -1.27 -7.56
C ASP A 129 -17.51 -2.25 -8.66
N ASN A 130 -16.40 -1.95 -9.31
CA ASN A 130 -15.82 -2.80 -10.35
C ASN A 130 -14.50 -3.45 -9.89
N TRP A 131 -14.05 -3.13 -8.69
CA TRP A 131 -12.88 -3.69 -8.06
C TRP A 131 -13.01 -3.61 -6.54
N SER A 132 -12.71 -4.70 -5.84
CA SER A 132 -12.55 -4.70 -4.39
C SER A 132 -11.62 -5.82 -3.97
N ALA A 133 -10.73 -5.51 -3.03
CA ALA A 133 -9.80 -6.48 -2.45
C ALA A 133 -9.58 -6.20 -0.96
N SER A 134 -9.28 -7.24 -0.20
CA SER A 134 -8.86 -7.14 1.19
C SER A 134 -7.49 -7.75 1.44
N ILE A 135 -6.87 -7.34 2.54
CA ILE A 135 -5.62 -7.85 3.07
C ILE A 135 -5.67 -7.77 4.60
N ASP A 136 -5.08 -8.74 5.30
CA ASP A 136 -4.93 -8.63 6.74
C ASP A 136 -3.87 -7.58 7.13
N GLY A 137 -3.86 -7.14 8.38
CA GLY A 137 -2.95 -6.08 8.83
C GLY A 137 -1.47 -6.46 8.72
N ALA A 138 -1.12 -7.74 8.89
CA ALA A 138 0.26 -8.19 8.77
C ALA A 138 0.70 -8.19 7.30
N GLY A 139 -0.16 -8.67 6.40
CA GLY A 139 0.01 -8.54 4.96
C GLY A 139 0.09 -7.09 4.52
N LEU A 140 -0.71 -6.18 5.08
CA LEU A 140 -0.60 -4.75 4.76
C LEU A 140 0.76 -4.17 5.15
N LEU A 141 1.28 -4.53 6.34
CA LEU A 141 2.62 -4.13 6.76
C LEU A 141 3.66 -4.61 5.75
N GLU A 142 3.66 -5.91 5.44
CA GLU A 142 4.63 -6.50 4.52
C GLU A 142 4.52 -5.89 3.10
N PHE A 143 3.30 -5.64 2.62
CA PHE A 143 3.07 -4.99 1.33
C PHE A 143 3.68 -3.59 1.29
N VAL A 144 3.49 -2.78 2.33
CA VAL A 144 4.04 -1.42 2.42
C VAL A 144 5.57 -1.46 2.51
N GLU A 145 6.15 -2.39 3.25
CA GLU A 145 7.61 -2.60 3.35
C GLU A 145 8.22 -2.99 2.00
N ARG A 146 7.62 -3.96 1.31
CA ARG A 146 8.10 -4.42 0.00
C ARG A 146 7.92 -3.36 -1.07
N LEU A 147 6.78 -2.68 -1.11
CA LEU A 147 6.54 -1.58 -2.05
C LEU A 147 7.51 -0.42 -1.84
N SER A 148 7.74 -0.01 -0.59
CA SER A 148 8.69 1.08 -0.29
C SER A 148 10.14 0.68 -0.62
N THR A 149 10.52 -0.57 -0.42
CA THR A 149 11.82 -1.11 -0.84
C THR A 149 11.96 -1.12 -2.35
N LEU A 150 10.94 -1.59 -3.07
CA LEU A 150 10.94 -1.62 -4.53
C LEU A 150 11.10 -0.21 -5.11
N ILE A 151 10.37 0.78 -4.56
CA ILE A 151 10.48 2.19 -4.96
C ILE A 151 11.88 2.75 -4.68
N ASP A 152 12.46 2.44 -3.51
CA ASP A 152 13.79 2.93 -3.14
C ASP A 152 14.92 2.29 -3.97
N SER A 153 14.78 1.00 -4.30
CA SER A 153 15.81 0.22 -5.03
C SER A 153 15.99 0.59 -6.50
N ARG A 154 15.06 1.37 -7.07
CA ARG A 154 15.05 1.69 -8.51
C ARG A 154 15.36 3.17 -8.82
N ALA A 155 15.96 3.90 -7.87
CA ALA A 155 16.68 5.17 -8.12
C ALA A 155 18.20 5.00 -8.08
#